data_AF-T1D7E7-F1
#
_entry.id   AF-T1D7E7-F1
#
_cell.length_a   1.000
_cell.length_b   1.000
_cell.length_c   1.000
_cell.angle_alpha   90.00
_cell.angle_beta   90.00
_cell.angle_gamma   90.00
#
_symmetry.space_group_name_H-M   'P 1'
#
loop_
_entity.id
_entity.type
_entity.pdbx_description
1 polymer ?
#
loop_
_entity_poly.entity_id
_entity_poly.type
_entity_poly.pdbx_seq_one_letter_code
_entity_poly.pdbx_strand_id
1 'polypeptide(L)'
;MRYFIPMLALAITIAAPQVHAEEGLLGERVPAATHDIQPVSDPALDAMRGRFITGAGQVLYFGVEMLSTWHSSDGRVLSGSALLSFDFSTGTPQISFVPTVSIVQGSGGGVLVDTSHRTINASGLDNVSGIAQGIQIAGDFNSAGNSTELHLTSTMPVGAGNSVGANKALSADGANASAALQADSVAVTLGIDGQGSLRQMIRGDASGNGAVLQTVSLLGDGHDVSNQLRI
;
A
#
# COMPACT_ATOMS: atom_id res chain seq x y z
N MET A 1 13.43 39.09 69.67
CA MET A 1 13.86 39.25 68.26
C MET A 1 12.70 39.89 67.50
N ARG A 2 12.81 41.20 67.21
CA ARG A 2 12.86 41.79 65.85
C ARG A 2 11.49 41.71 65.12
N TYR A 3 10.54 42.62 65.34
CA TYR A 3 10.36 44.01 64.80
C TYR A 3 10.12 44.14 63.28
N PHE A 4 8.94 44.73 62.96
CA PHE A 4 8.63 45.77 61.94
C PHE A 4 8.49 45.43 60.44
N ILE A 5 7.24 45.56 59.91
CA ILE A 5 6.66 46.63 59.02
C ILE A 5 7.65 47.33 58.05
N PRO A 6 7.32 47.88 56.83
CA PRO A 6 6.07 48.00 56.02
C PRO A 6 6.29 47.68 54.50
N MET A 7 5.33 47.97 53.61
CA MET A 7 5.60 49.04 52.61
C MET A 7 4.32 49.63 51.99
N LEU A 8 4.14 50.92 52.24
CA LEU A 8 3.22 51.82 51.56
C LEU A 8 3.92 52.42 50.32
N ALA A 9 3.10 52.71 49.32
CA ALA A 9 3.38 53.27 48.00
C ALA A 9 4.35 54.47 47.92
N LEU A 10 5.01 54.64 46.76
CA LEU A 10 5.03 55.93 46.04
C LEU A 10 5.48 55.76 44.58
N ALA A 11 4.89 56.57 43.72
CA ALA A 11 5.06 56.62 42.27
C ALA A 11 6.06 57.73 41.82
N ILE A 12 6.27 57.80 40.50
CA ILE A 12 6.49 59.00 39.65
C ILE A 12 7.89 59.20 39.00
N THR A 13 7.82 59.41 37.66
CA THR A 13 8.67 60.24 36.76
C THR A 13 9.92 59.64 36.13
N ILE A 14 9.92 59.37 34.81
CA ILE A 14 10.18 60.22 33.61
C ILE A 14 11.68 60.50 33.39
N ALA A 15 12.22 59.97 32.28
CA ALA A 15 12.91 60.68 31.19
C ALA A 15 13.96 59.77 30.52
N ALA A 16 13.76 59.49 29.23
CA ALA A 16 14.86 59.11 28.33
C ALA A 16 15.61 60.40 27.92
N PRO A 17 16.94 60.33 27.68
CA PRO A 17 17.40 60.30 26.28
C PRO A 17 18.60 59.35 26.06
N GLN A 18 18.57 58.54 24.99
CA GLN A 18 19.33 58.69 23.73
C GLN A 18 20.87 58.68 23.88
N VAL A 19 21.51 57.68 23.25
CA VAL A 19 22.57 57.76 22.21
C VAL A 19 23.52 56.55 22.27
N HIS A 20 23.79 56.04 21.07
CA HIS A 20 24.60 54.89 20.64
C HIS A 20 26.10 54.94 20.98
N ALA A 21 26.69 53.75 21.17
CA ALA A 21 27.91 53.18 20.51
C ALA A 21 28.54 52.12 21.45
N GLU A 22 28.50 50.83 21.10
CA GLU A 22 29.63 50.01 20.57
C GLU A 22 30.74 49.80 21.62
N GLU A 23 31.20 48.60 22.00
CA GLU A 23 31.30 47.30 21.32
C GLU A 23 31.76 46.23 22.35
N GLY A 24 31.50 44.95 22.06
CA GLY A 24 32.40 43.86 22.49
C GLY A 24 31.87 42.87 23.53
N LEU A 25 31.30 41.75 23.08
CA LEU A 25 31.99 40.44 23.05
C LEU A 25 30.97 39.32 22.76
N LEU A 26 31.11 38.81 21.54
CA LEU A 26 30.62 37.57 20.95
C LEU A 26 30.09 36.51 21.95
N GLY A 27 28.76 36.35 21.94
CA GLY A 27 28.06 35.15 22.38
C GLY A 27 26.98 34.85 21.35
N GLU A 28 27.34 34.09 20.32
CA GLU A 28 26.42 33.64 19.28
C GLU A 28 25.32 32.77 19.90
N ARG A 29 24.17 33.38 20.19
CA ARG A 29 22.93 32.64 20.44
C ARG A 29 22.23 32.46 19.10
N VAL A 30 22.34 31.24 18.58
CA VAL A 30 21.51 30.67 17.52
C VAL A 30 20.08 31.21 17.64
N PRO A 31 19.51 31.84 16.59
CA PRO A 31 18.12 32.22 16.63
C PRO A 31 17.30 30.94 16.79
N ALA A 32 16.58 30.83 17.91
CA ALA A 32 15.49 29.87 18.01
C ALA A 32 14.51 30.26 16.91
N ALA A 33 14.48 29.52 15.81
CA ALA A 33 13.40 29.58 14.85
C ALA A 33 12.15 29.09 15.57
N THR A 34 11.48 30.01 16.26
CA THR A 34 10.08 29.86 16.62
C THR A 34 9.35 29.76 15.30
N HIS A 35 9.09 28.53 14.86
CA HIS A 35 8.08 28.32 13.85
C HIS A 35 6.79 28.81 14.50
N ASP A 36 6.32 29.98 14.09
CA ASP A 36 5.03 30.48 14.49
C ASP A 36 3.99 29.45 14.03
N ILE A 37 3.56 28.59 14.97
CA ILE A 37 2.45 27.68 14.75
C ILE A 37 1.20 28.55 14.75
N GLN A 38 0.88 29.10 13.59
CA GLN A 38 -0.36 29.84 13.39
C GLN A 38 -1.50 28.83 13.20
N PRO A 39 -2.56 28.90 14.03
CA PRO A 39 -3.73 28.05 13.84
C PRO A 39 -4.37 28.37 12.50
N VAL A 40 -4.44 27.37 11.63
CA VAL A 40 -5.15 27.46 10.35
C VAL A 40 -6.64 27.37 10.65
N SER A 41 -7.43 28.31 10.16
CA SER A 41 -8.87 28.33 10.39
C SER A 41 -9.57 27.18 9.65
N ASP A 42 -10.69 26.69 10.19
CA ASP A 42 -11.47 25.61 9.57
C ASP A 42 -11.83 25.87 8.09
N PRO A 43 -12.19 27.10 7.66
CA PRO A 43 -12.39 27.39 6.23
C PRO A 43 -11.11 27.33 5.39
N ALA A 44 -9.95 27.65 5.98
CA ALA A 44 -8.66 27.50 5.32
C ALA A 44 -8.24 26.01 5.25
N LEU A 45 -8.52 25.22 6.28
CA LEU A 45 -8.36 23.76 6.26
C LEU A 45 -9.28 23.11 5.21
N ASP A 46 -10.51 23.61 5.05
CA ASP A 46 -11.46 23.19 4.00
C ASP A 46 -10.94 23.54 2.59
N ALA A 47 -10.34 24.71 2.41
CA ALA A 47 -9.71 25.12 1.16
C ALA A 47 -8.36 24.43 0.85
N MET A 48 -7.73 23.82 1.86
CA MET A 48 -6.55 22.97 1.76
C MET A 48 -6.92 21.50 1.49
N ARG A 49 -8.14 21.08 1.82
CA ARG A 49 -8.69 19.80 1.37
C ARG A 49 -8.88 19.84 -0.16
N GLY A 50 -8.28 18.88 -0.85
CA GLY A 50 -8.42 18.73 -2.31
C GLY A 50 -7.48 19.59 -3.16
N ARG A 51 -6.55 20.36 -2.55
CA ARG A 51 -5.58 21.20 -3.28
C ARG A 51 -4.16 20.62 -3.33
N PHE A 52 -4.03 19.30 -3.33
CA PHE A 52 -2.77 18.66 -3.68
C PHE A 52 -2.74 18.48 -5.21
N ILE A 53 -1.76 19.15 -5.85
CA ILE A 53 -1.42 19.19 -7.29
C ILE A 53 -2.08 20.37 -8.07
N THR A 54 -1.53 21.58 -7.91
CA THR A 54 -1.62 22.65 -8.92
C THR A 54 -0.29 22.75 -9.67
N GLY A 55 -0.21 22.00 -10.76
CA GLY A 55 0.81 22.02 -11.80
C GLY A 55 0.27 21.06 -12.87
N ALA A 56 0.51 21.29 -14.15
CA ALA A 56 -0.02 20.46 -15.23
C ALA A 56 0.34 18.98 -15.00
N GLY A 57 -0.53 18.28 -14.28
CA GLY A 57 -0.25 17.02 -13.60
C GLY A 57 -0.52 15.87 -14.53
N GLN A 58 0.24 15.84 -15.62
CA GLN A 58 0.09 14.77 -16.59
C GLN A 58 0.71 13.50 -16.01
N VAL A 59 -0.12 12.47 -15.81
CA VAL A 59 0.37 11.14 -15.49
C VAL A 59 1.11 10.63 -16.71
N LEU A 60 2.44 10.62 -16.64
CA LEU A 60 3.28 10.09 -17.72
C LEU A 60 3.33 8.57 -17.69
N TYR A 61 3.29 8.00 -16.47
CA TYR A 61 3.37 6.56 -16.25
C TYR A 61 2.38 6.14 -15.16
N PHE A 62 1.76 4.98 -15.37
CA PHE A 62 0.96 4.30 -14.36
C PHE A 62 1.31 2.82 -14.41
N GLY A 63 1.49 2.19 -13.26
CA GLY A 63 1.88 0.78 -13.17
C GLY A 63 1.10 0.09 -12.08
N VAL A 64 0.95 -1.21 -12.22
CA VAL A 64 0.43 -2.07 -11.18
C VAL A 64 1.21 -3.36 -11.17
N GLU A 65 1.78 -3.70 -10.03
CA GLU A 65 2.44 -4.96 -9.77
C GLU A 65 1.61 -5.76 -8.76
N MET A 66 1.24 -6.97 -9.15
CA MET A 66 0.67 -7.96 -8.26
C MET A 66 1.69 -9.05 -8.00
N LEU A 67 1.85 -9.43 -6.74
CA LEU A 67 2.68 -10.54 -6.31
C LEU A 67 1.92 -11.35 -5.27
N SER A 68 1.69 -12.63 -5.57
CA SER A 68 1.14 -13.60 -4.64
C SER A 68 2.17 -14.67 -4.35
N THR A 69 2.30 -15.07 -3.09
CA THR A 69 3.15 -16.18 -2.65
C THR A 69 2.37 -17.12 -1.74
N TRP A 70 2.66 -18.41 -1.84
CA TRP A 70 2.13 -19.42 -0.93
C TRP A 70 3.20 -20.46 -0.63
N HIS A 71 3.60 -20.52 0.64
CA HIS A 71 4.40 -21.58 1.21
C HIS A 71 3.46 -22.54 1.96
N SER A 72 3.30 -23.73 1.41
CA SER A 72 2.37 -24.74 1.91
C SER A 72 3.01 -25.58 3.00
N SER A 73 2.19 -26.15 3.90
CA SER A 73 2.66 -27.02 4.98
C SER A 73 3.31 -28.33 4.51
N ASP A 74 3.05 -28.76 3.28
CA ASP A 74 3.75 -29.85 2.59
C ASP A 74 5.08 -29.44 1.93
N GLY A 75 5.52 -28.20 2.15
CA GLY A 75 6.80 -27.67 1.66
C GLY A 75 6.77 -27.15 0.23
N ARG A 76 5.62 -27.15 -0.45
CA ARG A 76 5.49 -26.54 -1.78
C ARG A 76 5.52 -25.02 -1.70
N VAL A 77 6.09 -24.39 -2.73
CA VAL A 77 6.09 -22.94 -2.91
C VAL A 77 5.44 -22.59 -4.24
N LEU A 78 4.33 -21.86 -4.17
CA LEU A 78 3.67 -21.29 -5.34
C LEU A 78 3.96 -19.79 -5.37
N SER A 79 4.20 -19.25 -6.56
CA SER A 79 4.25 -17.82 -6.77
C SER A 79 3.57 -17.42 -8.08
N GLY A 80 2.96 -16.24 -8.07
CA GLY A 80 2.35 -15.65 -9.24
C GLY A 80 2.59 -14.15 -9.21
N SER A 81 2.91 -13.58 -10.36
CA SER A 81 3.03 -12.14 -10.49
C SER A 81 2.50 -11.64 -11.83
N ALA A 82 2.06 -10.39 -11.82
CA ALA A 82 1.62 -9.67 -12.99
C ALA A 82 2.03 -8.20 -12.87
N LEU A 83 2.83 -7.73 -13.83
CA LEU A 83 3.12 -6.31 -14.01
C LEU A 83 2.30 -5.79 -15.17
N LEU A 84 1.40 -4.84 -14.90
CA LEU A 84 0.62 -4.10 -15.90
C LEU A 84 1.06 -2.64 -15.88
N SER A 85 1.52 -2.10 -17.00
CA SER A 85 2.00 -0.72 -17.05
C SER A 85 1.47 0.03 -18.26
N PHE A 86 1.30 1.33 -18.09
CA PHE A 86 0.80 2.28 -19.07
C PHE A 86 1.79 3.43 -19.20
N ASP A 87 2.24 3.70 -20.42
CA ASP A 87 3.08 4.85 -20.76
C ASP A 87 2.31 5.81 -21.66
N PHE A 88 2.16 7.05 -21.19
CA PHE A 88 1.45 8.13 -21.86
C PHE A 88 2.39 9.19 -22.46
N SER A 89 3.70 9.02 -22.32
CA SER A 89 4.72 10.02 -22.68
C SER A 89 4.73 10.40 -24.17
N THR A 90 4.27 9.51 -25.05
CA THR A 90 4.26 9.70 -26.51
C THR A 90 2.90 10.16 -27.06
N GLY A 91 1.92 10.45 -26.19
CA GLY A 91 0.56 10.86 -26.57
C GLY A 91 -0.36 9.72 -27.02
N THR A 92 0.17 8.54 -27.35
CA THR A 92 -0.61 7.31 -27.54
C THR A 92 -0.28 6.32 -26.42
N PRO A 93 -1.24 5.92 -25.57
CA PRO A 93 -0.98 5.01 -24.45
C PRO A 93 -0.34 3.69 -24.92
N GLN A 94 0.84 3.36 -24.42
CA GLN A 94 1.49 2.06 -24.63
C GLN A 94 1.22 1.17 -23.42
N ILE A 95 0.81 -0.07 -23.67
CA ILE A 95 0.47 -1.04 -22.60
C ILE A 95 1.53 -2.14 -22.54
N SER A 96 1.98 -2.43 -21.32
CA SER A 96 2.86 -3.55 -20.99
C SER A 96 2.14 -4.55 -20.10
N PHE A 97 2.27 -5.84 -20.39
CA PHE A 97 1.81 -6.88 -19.47
C PHE A 97 2.84 -8.01 -19.35
N VAL A 98 3.36 -8.23 -18.15
CA VAL A 98 4.39 -9.25 -17.87
C VAL A 98 3.89 -10.20 -16.77
N PRO A 99 3.29 -11.35 -17.15
CA PRO A 99 2.86 -12.38 -16.21
C PRO A 99 3.97 -13.40 -15.94
N THR A 100 4.12 -13.81 -14.68
CA THR A 100 4.99 -14.92 -14.25
C THR A 100 4.24 -15.83 -13.28
N VAL A 101 4.45 -17.15 -13.39
CA VAL A 101 3.95 -18.12 -12.42
C VAL A 101 5.01 -19.18 -12.17
N SER A 102 5.06 -19.72 -10.95
CA SER A 102 5.95 -20.80 -10.57
C SER A 102 5.28 -21.71 -9.55
N ILE A 103 5.57 -23.00 -9.65
CA ILE A 103 5.22 -24.01 -8.64
C ILE A 103 6.49 -24.82 -8.41
N VAL A 104 7.01 -24.76 -7.19
CA VAL A 104 8.17 -25.52 -6.74
C VAL A 104 7.69 -26.57 -5.75
N GLN A 105 7.95 -27.84 -6.07
CA GLN A 105 7.58 -28.94 -5.19
C GLN A 105 8.46 -28.97 -3.93
N GLY A 106 7.85 -29.31 -2.80
CA GLY A 106 8.56 -29.55 -1.56
C GLY A 106 9.42 -30.81 -1.67
N SER A 107 10.63 -30.76 -1.14
CA SER A 107 11.55 -31.90 -1.09
C SER A 107 11.30 -32.83 0.11
N GLY A 108 10.43 -32.43 1.05
CA GLY A 108 10.00 -33.25 2.17
C GLY A 108 8.56 -33.68 1.98
N GLY A 109 8.27 -34.97 2.06
CA GLY A 109 6.93 -35.56 1.89
C GLY A 109 5.93 -35.20 3.00
N GLY A 110 5.75 -33.91 3.26
CA GLY A 110 4.71 -33.40 4.13
C GLY A 110 3.34 -33.74 3.56
N VAL A 111 2.39 -34.05 4.45
CA VAL A 111 1.04 -34.44 4.09
C VAL A 111 0.10 -33.30 4.42
N LEU A 112 -0.71 -32.89 3.45
CA LEU A 112 -1.76 -31.91 3.64
C LEU A 112 -2.84 -32.46 4.57
N VAL A 113 -3.32 -31.62 5.47
CA VAL A 113 -4.40 -31.98 6.42
C VAL A 113 -5.72 -32.14 5.66
N ASP A 114 -6.54 -33.11 6.07
CA ASP A 114 -7.92 -33.23 5.57
C ASP A 114 -8.78 -32.05 6.06
N THR A 115 -9.35 -31.34 5.12
CA THR A 115 -10.15 -30.14 5.33
C THR A 115 -11.64 -30.35 5.05
N SER A 116 -12.08 -31.59 4.82
CA SER A 116 -13.47 -31.92 4.45
C SER A 116 -14.53 -31.41 5.43
N HIS A 117 -14.16 -31.16 6.69
CA HIS A 117 -15.01 -30.61 7.75
C HIS A 117 -14.93 -29.09 7.92
N ARG A 118 -14.11 -28.40 7.12
CA ARG A 118 -13.87 -26.95 7.19
C ARG A 118 -14.53 -26.26 6.00
N THR A 119 -15.12 -25.09 6.22
CA THR A 119 -15.79 -24.33 5.17
C THR A 119 -15.47 -22.86 5.27
N ILE A 120 -15.40 -22.20 4.11
CA ILE A 120 -15.22 -20.76 3.97
C ILE A 120 -16.25 -20.25 2.97
N ASN A 121 -16.85 -19.09 3.26
CA ASN A 121 -17.73 -18.38 2.34
C ASN A 121 -17.26 -16.93 2.17
N ALA A 122 -16.71 -16.62 0.99
CA ALA A 122 -16.19 -15.31 0.62
C ALA A 122 -17.09 -14.55 -0.36
N SER A 123 -18.25 -15.09 -0.73
CA SER A 123 -19.08 -14.58 -1.85
C SER A 123 -19.53 -13.13 -1.70
N GLY A 124 -19.59 -12.61 -0.48
CA GLY A 124 -19.92 -11.20 -0.21
C GLY A 124 -18.86 -10.21 -0.71
N LEU A 125 -17.59 -10.62 -0.83
CA LEU A 125 -16.49 -9.75 -1.22
C LEU A 125 -16.49 -9.41 -2.72
N ASP A 126 -17.14 -10.22 -3.53
CA ASP A 126 -17.21 -10.02 -4.98
C ASP A 126 -18.13 -8.85 -5.38
N ASN A 127 -18.95 -8.34 -4.46
CA ASN A 127 -19.91 -7.25 -4.73
C ASN A 127 -19.40 -5.86 -4.35
N VAL A 128 -18.15 -5.75 -3.89
CA VAL A 128 -17.58 -4.48 -3.43
C VAL A 128 -17.04 -3.68 -4.62
N SER A 129 -17.32 -2.37 -4.59
CA SER A 129 -16.67 -1.35 -5.44
C SER A 129 -15.57 -0.65 -4.63
N GLY A 130 -14.49 -0.24 -5.29
CA GLY A 130 -13.30 0.30 -4.62
C GLY A 130 -12.33 -0.79 -4.19
N ILE A 131 -11.88 -0.79 -2.93
CA ILE A 131 -10.88 -1.76 -2.45
C ILE A 131 -11.54 -2.75 -1.49
N ALA A 132 -11.41 -4.04 -1.77
CA ALA A 132 -11.87 -5.15 -0.94
C ALA A 132 -10.70 -6.05 -0.57
N GLN A 133 -10.49 -6.23 0.73
CA GLN A 133 -9.48 -7.12 1.28
C GLN A 133 -10.15 -8.11 2.23
N GLY A 134 -9.91 -9.40 2.02
CA GLY A 134 -10.48 -10.47 2.84
C GLY A 134 -9.46 -11.53 3.15
N ILE A 135 -9.41 -11.96 4.42
CA ILE A 135 -8.65 -13.11 4.88
C ILE A 135 -9.62 -13.98 5.67
N GLN A 136 -9.80 -15.21 5.21
CA GLN A 136 -10.64 -16.21 5.87
C GLN A 136 -9.78 -17.46 6.09
N ILE A 137 -9.74 -17.91 7.35
CA ILE A 137 -8.90 -19.03 7.78
C ILE A 137 -9.77 -19.91 8.66
N ALA A 138 -9.86 -21.20 8.31
CA ALA A 138 -10.56 -22.21 9.09
C ALA A 138 -9.61 -23.16 9.85
N GLY A 139 -8.33 -23.20 9.46
CA GLY A 139 -7.30 -24.01 10.12
C GLY A 139 -6.38 -23.23 11.05
N ASP A 140 -5.43 -23.94 11.65
CA ASP A 140 -4.49 -23.44 12.65
C ASP A 140 -3.10 -23.17 12.06
N PHE A 141 -2.30 -22.38 12.78
CA PHE A 141 -0.89 -22.08 12.45
C PHE A 141 -0.67 -21.46 11.07
N ASN A 142 -1.68 -20.75 10.55
CA ASN A 142 -1.58 -20.05 9.28
C ASN A 142 -1.08 -18.61 9.48
N SER A 143 -0.27 -18.15 8.52
CA SER A 143 0.17 -16.77 8.34
C SER A 143 -0.40 -16.27 7.02
N ALA A 144 -1.13 -15.16 7.04
CA ALA A 144 -1.79 -14.63 5.85
C ALA A 144 -1.75 -13.10 5.83
N GLY A 145 -1.42 -12.53 4.68
CA GLY A 145 -1.38 -11.08 4.50
C GLY A 145 -1.95 -10.62 3.16
N ASN A 146 -2.68 -9.51 3.21
CA ASN A 146 -2.98 -8.69 2.04
C ASN A 146 -2.34 -7.32 2.26
N SER A 147 -1.49 -6.88 1.34
CA SER A 147 -0.90 -5.54 1.34
C SER A 147 -1.24 -4.82 0.04
N THR A 148 -1.55 -3.53 0.15
CA THR A 148 -1.68 -2.62 -0.98
C THR A 148 -0.86 -1.37 -0.69
N GLU A 149 0.02 -1.03 -1.62
CA GLU A 149 0.93 0.11 -1.51
C GLU A 149 0.78 1.02 -2.73
N LEU A 150 0.85 2.33 -2.49
CA LEU A 150 0.89 3.35 -3.54
C LEU A 150 2.26 4.02 -3.52
N HIS A 151 2.99 3.93 -4.62
CA HIS A 151 4.32 4.49 -4.80
C HIS A 151 4.23 5.61 -5.84
N LEU A 152 4.66 6.81 -5.46
CA LEU A 152 4.71 7.94 -6.38
C LEU A 152 6.14 8.10 -6.90
N THR A 153 6.33 7.83 -8.19
CA THR A 153 7.66 7.88 -8.82
C THR A 153 7.64 8.82 -10.03
N SER A 154 8.82 9.28 -10.43
CA SER A 154 9.02 10.05 -11.68
C SER A 154 9.50 9.18 -12.84
N THR A 155 9.59 7.86 -12.65
CA THR A 155 10.22 6.93 -13.59
C THR A 155 9.35 5.69 -13.78
N MET A 156 9.25 5.21 -15.02
CA MET A 156 8.50 3.99 -15.33
C MET A 156 9.01 2.79 -14.53
N PRO A 157 8.12 1.89 -14.05
CA PRO A 157 8.54 0.65 -13.39
C PRO A 157 9.49 -0.19 -14.26
N VAL A 158 10.55 -0.70 -13.65
CA VAL A 158 11.54 -1.56 -14.32
C VAL A 158 10.85 -2.83 -14.82
N GLY A 159 11.09 -3.21 -16.08
CA GLY A 159 10.47 -4.39 -16.70
C GLY A 159 9.18 -4.09 -17.49
N ALA A 160 8.68 -2.86 -17.42
CA ALA A 160 7.60 -2.39 -18.29
C ALA A 160 8.16 -2.11 -19.70
N GLY A 161 7.88 -2.98 -20.66
CA GLY A 161 8.21 -2.80 -22.09
C GLY A 161 6.96 -2.64 -22.97
N ASN A 162 7.11 -2.35 -24.26
CA ASN A 162 5.97 -2.20 -25.18
C ASN A 162 5.47 -3.56 -25.69
N SER A 163 5.04 -4.44 -24.78
CA SER A 163 4.57 -5.79 -25.13
C SER A 163 3.55 -6.29 -24.14
N VAL A 164 2.48 -6.88 -24.68
CA VAL A 164 1.45 -7.58 -23.90
C VAL A 164 1.77 -9.07 -23.94
N GLY A 165 2.27 -9.60 -22.82
CA GLY A 165 2.55 -11.02 -22.66
C GLY A 165 1.28 -11.87 -22.71
N ALA A 166 1.41 -13.14 -23.09
CA ALA A 166 0.29 -14.08 -23.02
C ALA A 166 0.01 -14.47 -21.56
N ASN A 167 -1.27 -14.69 -21.25
CA ASN A 167 -1.70 -15.24 -19.95
C ASN A 167 -0.91 -16.51 -19.60
N LYS A 168 -0.56 -16.65 -18.33
CA LYS A 168 0.19 -17.81 -17.81
C LYS A 168 -0.69 -18.59 -16.85
N ALA A 169 -0.62 -19.91 -16.96
CA ALA A 169 -1.20 -20.84 -16.02
C ALA A 169 -0.28 -22.05 -15.87
N LEU A 170 -0.14 -22.55 -14.66
CA LEU A 170 0.61 -23.74 -14.32
C LEU A 170 -0.20 -24.55 -13.31
N SER A 171 -0.19 -25.88 -13.46
CA SER A 171 -0.76 -26.79 -12.48
C SER A 171 0.13 -28.00 -12.30
N ALA A 172 0.28 -28.45 -11.07
CA ALA A 172 1.07 -29.62 -10.69
C ALA A 172 0.55 -30.18 -9.36
N ASP A 173 0.23 -31.47 -9.32
CA ASP A 173 -0.14 -32.21 -8.09
C ASP A 173 -1.21 -31.50 -7.23
N GLY A 174 -2.30 -31.05 -7.85
CA GLY A 174 -3.41 -30.34 -7.18
C GLY A 174 -3.10 -28.88 -6.83
N ALA A 175 -1.92 -28.38 -7.19
CA ALA A 175 -1.57 -26.97 -7.12
C ALA A 175 -1.93 -26.26 -8.43
N ASN A 176 -2.37 -25.00 -8.34
CA ASN A 176 -2.65 -24.15 -9.49
C ASN A 176 -2.11 -22.73 -9.27
N ALA A 177 -1.51 -22.16 -10.30
CA ALA A 177 -1.04 -20.79 -10.32
C ALA A 177 -1.38 -20.16 -11.68
N SER A 178 -1.97 -18.97 -11.69
CA SER A 178 -2.29 -18.26 -12.92
C SER A 178 -2.11 -16.75 -12.78
N ALA A 179 -1.65 -16.11 -13.85
CA ALA A 179 -1.56 -14.66 -14.00
C ALA A 179 -2.10 -14.30 -15.39
N ALA A 180 -3.16 -13.50 -15.43
CA ALA A 180 -3.92 -13.27 -16.66
C ALA A 180 -4.45 -11.85 -16.77
N LEU A 181 -4.46 -11.35 -18.00
CA LEU A 181 -5.10 -10.13 -18.44
C LEU A 181 -6.32 -10.51 -19.31
N GLN A 182 -7.45 -9.90 -19.01
CA GLN A 182 -8.70 -9.94 -19.77
C GLN A 182 -9.06 -8.54 -20.25
N ALA A 183 -10.19 -8.41 -20.96
CA ALA A 183 -10.64 -7.13 -21.49
C ALA A 183 -10.86 -6.06 -20.41
N ASP A 184 -11.31 -6.48 -19.23
CA ASP A 184 -11.79 -5.63 -18.13
C ASP A 184 -11.13 -5.95 -16.79
N SER A 185 -10.24 -6.95 -16.74
CA SER A 185 -9.57 -7.34 -15.50
C SER A 185 -8.14 -7.81 -15.69
N VAL A 186 -7.34 -7.68 -14.64
CA VAL A 186 -6.08 -8.38 -14.47
C VAL A 186 -6.13 -9.14 -13.15
N ALA A 187 -5.70 -10.39 -13.16
CA ALA A 187 -5.78 -11.25 -11.98
C ALA A 187 -4.57 -12.15 -11.81
N VAL A 188 -4.18 -12.36 -10.55
CA VAL A 188 -3.26 -13.41 -10.10
C VAL A 188 -4.04 -14.33 -9.18
N THR A 189 -3.95 -15.64 -9.38
CA THR A 189 -4.64 -16.64 -8.54
C THR A 189 -3.69 -17.78 -8.24
N LEU A 190 -3.59 -18.14 -6.97
CA LEU A 190 -2.89 -19.33 -6.50
C LEU A 190 -3.89 -20.24 -5.78
N GLY A 191 -3.69 -21.54 -5.85
CA GLY A 191 -4.60 -22.52 -5.26
C GLY A 191 -3.92 -23.84 -4.99
N ILE A 192 -4.42 -24.51 -3.97
CA ILE A 192 -4.11 -25.89 -3.67
C ILE A 192 -5.44 -26.57 -3.37
N ASP A 193 -5.75 -27.60 -4.14
CA ASP A 193 -7.00 -28.34 -4.05
C ASP A 193 -7.25 -28.83 -2.62
N GLY A 194 -8.46 -28.54 -2.11
CA GLY A 194 -8.85 -28.83 -0.73
C GLY A 194 -8.19 -27.94 0.33
N GLN A 195 -7.08 -27.25 0.07
CA GLN A 195 -6.39 -26.45 1.08
C GLN A 195 -6.77 -24.97 1.04
N GLY A 196 -7.12 -24.43 -0.12
CA GLY A 196 -7.58 -23.04 -0.23
C GLY A 196 -7.17 -22.34 -1.53
N SER A 197 -7.31 -21.01 -1.54
CA SER A 197 -7.00 -20.16 -2.69
C SER A 197 -6.61 -18.74 -2.28
N LEU A 198 -5.67 -18.16 -3.03
CA LEU A 198 -5.35 -16.73 -3.03
C LEU A 198 -5.80 -16.12 -4.34
N ARG A 199 -6.34 -14.90 -4.30
CA ARG A 199 -6.69 -14.14 -5.50
C ARG A 199 -6.38 -12.68 -5.30
N GLN A 200 -5.72 -12.10 -6.29
CA GLN A 200 -5.64 -10.66 -6.51
C GLN A 200 -6.30 -10.36 -7.84
N MET A 201 -7.15 -9.35 -7.88
CA MET A 201 -7.81 -8.94 -9.09
C MET A 201 -8.02 -7.43 -9.08
N ILE A 202 -7.73 -6.81 -10.21
CA ILE A 202 -8.19 -5.47 -10.53
C ILE A 202 -9.18 -5.64 -11.65
N ARG A 203 -10.39 -5.12 -11.47
CA ARG A 203 -11.43 -5.09 -12.49
C ARG A 203 -11.91 -3.66 -12.67
N GLY A 204 -12.28 -3.31 -13.89
CA GLY A 204 -12.91 -2.03 -14.19
C GLY A 204 -14.08 -2.26 -15.14
N ASP A 205 -15.19 -1.56 -14.92
CA ASP A 205 -16.25 -1.49 -15.92
C ASP A 205 -16.11 -0.21 -16.78
N ALA A 206 -16.78 -0.22 -17.94
CA ALA A 206 -16.84 0.93 -18.82
C ALA A 206 -17.57 2.15 -18.22
N SER A 207 -18.26 1.97 -17.09
CA SER A 207 -18.98 3.02 -16.36
C SER A 207 -18.11 3.73 -15.31
N GLY A 208 -16.83 3.35 -15.20
CA GLY A 208 -15.88 3.93 -14.26
C GLY A 208 -15.92 3.31 -12.86
N ASN A 209 -16.67 2.22 -12.65
CA ASN A 209 -16.63 1.47 -11.39
C ASN A 209 -15.49 0.46 -11.47
N GLY A 210 -14.41 0.77 -10.77
CA GLY A 210 -13.29 -0.15 -10.55
C GLY A 210 -13.41 -0.89 -9.23
N ALA A 211 -12.84 -2.08 -9.16
CA ALA A 211 -12.54 -2.71 -7.88
C ALA A 211 -11.16 -3.37 -7.87
N VAL A 212 -10.48 -3.23 -6.74
CA VAL A 212 -9.31 -4.00 -6.36
C VAL A 212 -9.77 -5.01 -5.32
N LEU A 213 -9.60 -6.29 -5.62
CA LEU A 213 -9.93 -7.41 -4.75
C LEU A 213 -8.65 -8.15 -4.37
N GLN A 214 -8.42 -8.33 -3.07
CA GLN A 214 -7.41 -9.24 -2.56
C GLN A 214 -8.07 -10.20 -1.56
N THR A 215 -8.04 -11.50 -1.84
CA THR A 215 -8.65 -12.51 -0.99
C THR A 215 -7.68 -13.63 -0.69
N VAL A 216 -7.67 -14.05 0.57
CA VAL A 216 -7.04 -15.28 1.05
C VAL A 216 -8.13 -16.14 1.68
N SER A 217 -8.23 -17.39 1.24
CA SER A 217 -9.10 -18.42 1.81
C SER A 217 -8.24 -19.64 2.12
N LEU A 218 -8.08 -19.97 3.40
CA LEU A 218 -7.27 -21.10 3.87
C LEU A 218 -8.10 -22.07 4.70
N LEU A 219 -8.26 -23.28 4.18
CA LEU A 219 -8.90 -24.39 4.87
C LEU A 219 -7.89 -25.20 5.67
N GLY A 220 -6.67 -25.36 5.16
CA GLY A 220 -5.61 -26.18 5.78
C GLY A 220 -4.89 -25.53 6.95
N ASP A 221 -3.88 -26.23 7.46
CA ASP A 221 -3.02 -25.79 8.57
C ASP A 221 -1.59 -25.48 8.08
N GLY A 222 -0.91 -24.58 8.78
CA GLY A 222 0.53 -24.34 8.59
C GLY A 222 0.94 -23.66 7.28
N HIS A 223 0.03 -22.90 6.65
CA HIS A 223 0.31 -22.17 5.42
C HIS A 223 0.84 -20.76 5.72
N ASP A 224 1.85 -20.31 4.97
CA ASP A 224 2.27 -18.90 4.93
C ASP A 224 1.99 -18.33 3.55
N VAL A 225 1.11 -17.33 3.50
CA VAL A 225 0.59 -16.82 2.23
C VAL A 225 0.52 -15.30 2.21
N SER A 226 0.79 -14.72 1.06
CA SER A 226 0.72 -13.27 0.90
C SER A 226 0.19 -12.85 -0.46
N ASN A 227 -0.57 -11.76 -0.46
CA ASN A 227 -0.92 -10.98 -1.62
C ASN A 227 -0.36 -9.57 -1.43
N GLN A 228 0.45 -9.10 -2.36
CA GLN A 228 0.96 -7.73 -2.37
C GLN A 228 0.56 -7.06 -3.68
N LEU A 229 -0.04 -5.89 -3.57
CA LEU A 229 -0.38 -5.03 -4.69
C LEU A 229 0.43 -3.74 -4.54
N ARG A 230 1.12 -3.35 -5.61
CA ARG A 230 1.81 -2.06 -5.68
C ARG A 230 1.32 -1.29 -6.88
N ILE A 231 0.96 -0.03 -6.65
CA ILE A 231 0.52 0.95 -7.65
C ILE A 231 1.61 2.01 -7.78
#